data_AF-A0A3C1XTV6-F1
#
_entry.id   AF-A0A3C1XTV6-F1
#
_cell.length_a   1.000
_cell.length_b   1.000
_cell.length_c   1.000
_cell.angle_alpha   90.00
_cell.angle_beta   90.00
_cell.angle_gamma   90.00
#
_symmetry.space_group_name_H-M   'P 1'
#
loop_
_entity.id
_entity.type
_entity.pdbx_description
1 polymer ?
#
loop_
_entity_poly.entity_id
_entity_poly.type
_entity_poly.pdbx_seq_one_letter_code
_entity_poly.pdbx_strand_id
1 'polypeptide(L)'
;MALINRLDSRDPGFKTALSTLLAFEATEDESIDRAAASILADVRTRGDAALVEYTRRFDRMPDAAAHTLEIPKADWHAALAALPAAQRNALEAA
;
A
#
# COMPACT_ATOMS: atom_id res chain seq x y z
N MET A 1 -16.17 -16.54 -16.77
CA MET A 1 -16.56 -15.14 -17.08
C MET A 1 -17.17 -14.55 -15.83
N ALA A 2 -16.59 -13.50 -15.25
CA ALA A 2 -17.23 -12.80 -14.14
C ALA A 2 -18.49 -12.10 -14.65
N LEU A 3 -19.66 -12.46 -14.12
CA LEU A 3 -20.94 -11.81 -14.43
C LEU A 3 -20.96 -10.44 -13.74
N ILE A 4 -21.05 -9.36 -14.52
CA ILE A 4 -21.26 -8.01 -13.97
C ILE A 4 -22.67 -7.96 -13.39
N ASN A 5 -22.79 -7.60 -12.11
CA ASN A 5 -24.07 -7.51 -11.44
C ASN A 5 -24.89 -6.36 -12.04
N ARG A 6 -26.12 -6.64 -12.49
CA ARG A 6 -27.05 -5.66 -13.07
C ARG A 6 -28.29 -5.57 -12.20
N LEU A 7 -28.63 -4.37 -11.76
CA LEU A 7 -29.81 -4.08 -10.94
C LEU A 7 -30.79 -3.20 -11.72
N ASP A 8 -32.09 -3.41 -11.53
CA ASP A 8 -33.18 -2.60 -12.10
C ASP A 8 -33.90 -1.87 -10.95
N SER A 9 -33.98 -0.54 -11.01
CA SER A 9 -34.61 0.29 -9.98
C SER A 9 -36.12 0.10 -9.83
N ARG A 10 -36.75 -0.61 -10.77
CA ARG A 10 -38.18 -0.95 -10.76
C ARG A 10 -38.48 -2.27 -10.07
N ASP A 11 -37.45 -3.08 -9.82
CA ASP A 11 -37.61 -4.36 -9.14
C ASP A 11 -37.98 -4.12 -7.66
N PRO A 12 -39.04 -4.75 -7.12
CA PRO A 12 -39.37 -4.68 -5.70
C PRO A 12 -38.18 -5.01 -4.78
N GLY A 13 -37.24 -5.84 -5.24
CA GLY A 13 -36.02 -6.21 -4.51
C GLY A 13 -34.83 -5.25 -4.65
N PHE A 14 -34.96 -4.17 -5.46
CA PHE A 14 -33.84 -3.30 -5.83
C PHE A 14 -33.08 -2.73 -4.62
N LYS A 15 -33.80 -2.19 -3.62
CA LYS A 15 -33.15 -1.56 -2.46
C LYS A 15 -32.28 -2.54 -1.70
N THR A 16 -32.77 -3.75 -1.47
CA THR A 16 -32.01 -4.81 -0.78
C THR A 16 -30.79 -5.24 -1.60
N ALA A 17 -30.98 -5.50 -2.90
CA ALA A 17 -29.89 -5.89 -3.79
C ALA A 17 -28.80 -4.80 -3.89
N LEU A 18 -29.22 -3.53 -3.93
CA LEU A 18 -28.30 -2.38 -3.95
C LEU A 18 -27.56 -2.25 -2.62
N SER A 19 -28.26 -2.40 -1.49
CA SER A 19 -27.62 -2.40 -0.16
C SER A 19 -26.60 -3.52 -0.01
N THR A 20 -26.87 -4.72 -0.53
CA THR A 20 -25.89 -5.83 -0.53
C THR A 20 -24.72 -5.54 -1.46
N LEU A 21 -24.95 -4.97 -2.64
CA LEU A 21 -23.87 -4.63 -3.57
C LEU A 21 -22.96 -3.53 -3.01
N LEU A 22 -23.55 -2.56 -2.30
CA LEU A 22 -22.83 -1.47 -1.64
C LEU A 22 -22.35 -1.83 -0.22
N ALA A 23 -22.69 -3.01 0.28
CA ALA A 23 -22.15 -3.52 1.54
C ALA A 23 -20.67 -3.81 1.32
N PHE A 24 -19.87 -2.75 1.42
CA PHE A 24 -18.44 -2.85 1.55
C PHE A 24 -18.16 -3.36 2.96
N GLU A 25 -18.07 -4.69 3.08
CA GLU A 25 -17.43 -5.29 4.23
C GLU A 25 -15.94 -5.01 4.10
N ALA A 26 -15.49 -3.92 4.73
CA ALA A 26 -14.16 -3.94 5.31
C ALA A 26 -14.21 -5.03 6.38
N THR A 27 -13.96 -6.29 6.00
CA THR A 27 -13.70 -7.31 6.99
C THR A 27 -12.46 -6.83 7.72
N GLU A 28 -12.66 -6.27 8.91
CA GLU A 28 -11.58 -5.96 9.84
C GLU A 28 -10.95 -7.30 10.19
N ASP A 29 -9.88 -7.63 9.46
CA ASP A 29 -9.11 -8.82 9.73
C ASP A 29 -8.28 -8.54 10.97
N GLU A 30 -8.79 -9.00 12.11
CA GLU A 30 -8.14 -8.87 13.42
C GLU A 30 -6.68 -9.38 13.39
N SER A 31 -6.32 -10.27 12.46
CA SER A 31 -4.93 -10.69 12.27
C SER A 31 -4.04 -9.58 11.72
N ILE A 32 -4.56 -8.74 10.82
CA ILE A 32 -3.86 -7.56 10.29
C ILE A 32 -3.67 -6.54 11.40
N ASP A 33 -4.71 -6.27 12.19
CA ASP A 33 -4.62 -5.31 13.31
C ASP A 33 -3.60 -5.75 14.35
N ARG A 34 -3.62 -7.03 14.73
CA ARG A 34 -2.60 -7.59 15.64
C ARG A 34 -1.20 -7.51 15.06
N ALA A 35 -1.04 -7.78 13.76
CA ALA A 35 0.27 -7.69 13.10
C ALA A 35 0.79 -6.24 13.10
N ALA A 36 -0.04 -5.27 12.75
CA ALA A 36 0.32 -3.85 12.77
C ALA A 36 0.66 -3.37 14.19
N ALA A 37 -0.15 -3.73 15.19
CA ALA A 37 0.11 -3.40 16.59
C ALA A 37 1.45 -3.99 17.08
N SER A 38 1.77 -5.23 16.70
CA SER A 38 3.04 -5.86 17.03
C SER A 38 4.23 -5.15 16.37
N ILE A 39 4.11 -4.80 15.08
CA ILE A 39 5.18 -4.08 14.35
C ILE A 39 5.45 -2.72 15.02
N LEU A 40 4.39 -1.97 15.36
CA LEU A 40 4.51 -0.69 16.04
C LEU A 40 5.17 -0.82 17.41
N ALA A 41 4.76 -1.81 18.21
CA ALA A 41 5.36 -2.06 19.52
C ALA A 41 6.85 -2.41 19.41
N ASP A 42 7.21 -3.26 18.44
CA ASP A 42 8.58 -3.67 18.19
C ASP A 42 9.46 -2.51 17.74
N VAL A 43 9.00 -1.69 16.79
CA VAL A 43 9.76 -0.51 16.33
C VAL A 43 9.90 0.51 17.46
N ARG A 44 8.87 0.73 18.27
CA ARG A 44 8.96 1.65 19.43
C ARG A 44 9.97 1.19 20.48
N THR A 45 10.11 -0.12 20.66
CA THR A 45 10.95 -0.70 21.73
C THR A 45 12.37 -0.96 21.26
N ARG A 46 12.55 -1.41 20.02
CA ARG A 46 13.82 -1.89 19.45
C ARG A 46 14.41 -0.97 18.38
N GLY A 47 13.65 0.04 17.92
CA GLY A 47 14.08 1.01 16.92
C GLY A 47 14.53 0.35 15.61
N ASP A 48 15.69 0.80 15.11
CA ASP A 48 16.31 0.36 13.87
C ASP A 48 16.47 -1.15 13.73
N ALA A 49 16.67 -1.88 14.85
CA ALA A 49 16.79 -3.33 14.82
C ALA A 49 15.49 -4.00 14.32
N ALA A 50 14.33 -3.53 14.81
CA ALA A 50 13.03 -4.01 14.34
C ALA A 50 12.75 -3.55 12.90
N LEU A 51 13.09 -2.30 12.58
CA LEU A 51 12.92 -1.77 11.22
C LEU A 51 13.66 -2.63 10.20
N VAL A 52 14.96 -2.89 10.41
CA VAL A 52 15.78 -3.70 9.51
C VAL A 52 15.27 -5.14 9.40
N GLU A 53 14.83 -5.74 10.51
CA GLU A 53 14.23 -7.08 10.52
C GLU A 53 12.98 -7.13 9.63
N TYR A 54 12.09 -6.15 9.76
CA TYR A 54 10.87 -6.10 8.95
C TYR A 54 11.13 -5.75 7.49
N THR A 55 12.08 -4.86 7.19
CA THR A 55 12.52 -4.60 5.80
C THR A 55 13.07 -5.87 5.14
N ARG A 56 13.90 -6.65 5.85
CA ARG A 56 14.39 -7.94 5.34
C ARG A 56 13.25 -8.91 5.04
N ARG A 57 12.26 -8.97 5.92
CA ARG A 57 11.14 -9.91 5.83
C ARG A 57 10.13 -9.54 4.75
N PHE A 58 9.67 -8.29 4.74
CA PHE A 58 8.54 -7.85 3.91
C PHE A 58 9.00 -7.30 2.56
N ASP A 59 10.10 -6.55 2.53
CA ASP A 59 10.65 -5.96 1.30
C ASP A 59 11.66 -6.88 0.61
N ARG A 60 12.00 -8.02 1.25
CA ARG A 60 12.93 -9.04 0.74
C ARG A 60 14.33 -8.49 0.45
N MET A 61 14.80 -7.58 1.30
CA MET A 61 16.14 -6.99 1.22
C MET A 61 17.07 -7.59 2.29
N PRO A 62 17.71 -8.75 2.04
CA PRO A 62 18.49 -9.47 3.06
C PRO A 62 19.68 -8.65 3.61
N ASP A 63 20.31 -7.84 2.76
CA ASP A 63 21.48 -7.02 3.11
C ASP A 63 21.11 -5.66 3.73
N ALA A 64 19.81 -5.41 4.00
CA ALA A 64 19.36 -4.15 4.56
C ALA A 64 20.05 -3.88 5.92
N ALA A 65 20.45 -2.62 6.10
CA ALA A 65 20.89 -2.03 7.35
C ALA A 65 20.28 -0.63 7.49
N ALA A 66 20.09 -0.13 8.71
CA ALA A 66 19.36 1.13 8.93
C ALA A 66 19.93 2.32 8.13
N HIS A 67 21.25 2.47 8.11
CA HIS A 67 21.95 3.51 7.36
C HIS A 67 21.90 3.36 5.82
N THR A 68 21.42 2.22 5.32
CA THR A 68 21.26 1.96 3.87
C THR A 68 19.83 2.19 3.37
N LEU A 69 18.87 2.42 4.29
CA LEU A 69 17.47 2.63 3.94
C LEU A 69 17.19 4.02 3.39
N GLU A 70 17.99 5.02 3.78
CA GLU A 70 17.91 6.35 3.20
C GLU A 70 18.50 6.34 1.79
N ILE A 71 17.70 6.73 0.80
CA ILE A 71 18.17 6.94 -0.57
C ILE A 71 18.88 8.30 -0.63
N PRO A 72 20.18 8.36 -0.97
CA PRO A 72 20.91 9.62 -1.04
C PRO A 72 20.30 10.61 -2.04
N LYS A 73 20.37 11.91 -1.72
CA LYS A 73 19.88 12.99 -2.61
C LYS A 73 20.50 12.96 -4.01
N ALA A 74 21.75 12.49 -4.12
CA ALA A 74 22.41 12.32 -5.41
C ALA A 74 21.65 11.35 -6.32
N ASP A 75 21.12 10.26 -5.77
CA ASP A 75 20.37 9.24 -6.51
C ASP A 75 19.02 9.79 -6.96
N TRP A 76 18.41 10.69 -6.18
CA TRP A 76 17.18 11.39 -6.60
C TRP A 76 17.42 12.23 -7.87
N HIS A 77 18.52 13.00 -7.88
CA HIS A 77 18.88 13.82 -9.03
C HIS A 77 19.27 12.96 -10.25
N ALA A 78 19.98 11.85 -10.03
CA ALA A 78 20.30 10.90 -11.08
C ALA A 78 19.04 10.29 -11.70
N ALA A 79 18.08 9.86 -10.86
CA ALA A 79 16.80 9.32 -11.32
C ALA A 79 15.99 10.36 -12.11
N LEU A 80 15.93 11.61 -11.63
CA LEU A 80 15.27 12.71 -12.34
C LEU A 80 15.91 12.99 -13.71
N ALA A 81 17.24 12.96 -13.78
CA ALA A 81 17.99 13.17 -15.02
C ALA A 81 17.83 12.01 -16.02
N ALA A 82 17.57 10.79 -15.52
CA ALA A 82 17.37 9.60 -16.35
C ALA A 82 15.97 9.51 -16.98
N LEU A 83 15.01 10.38 -16.58
CA LEU A 83 13.67 10.37 -17.15
C LEU A 83 13.66 10.80 -18.63
N PRO A 84 12.89 10.12 -19.50
CA PRO A 84 12.59 10.64 -20.83
C PRO A 84 11.90 12.01 -20.74
N ALA A 85 12.26 12.93 -21.64
CA ALA A 85 11.75 14.31 -21.61
C ALA A 85 10.22 14.40 -21.57
N ALA A 86 9.52 13.55 -22.32
CA ALA A 86 8.06 13.52 -22.33
C ALA A 86 7.47 13.15 -20.95
N GLN A 87 8.06 12.17 -20.27
CA GLN A 87 7.61 11.74 -18.94
C GLN A 87 7.92 12.80 -17.88
N ARG A 88 9.11 13.41 -17.95
CA ARG A 88 9.48 14.50 -17.05
C ARG A 88 8.53 15.68 -17.17
N ASN A 89 8.29 16.15 -18.39
CA ASN A 89 7.39 17.28 -18.65
C ASN A 89 5.96 16.98 -18.16
N ALA A 90 5.49 15.74 -18.31
CA ALA A 90 4.17 15.34 -17.82
C ALA A 90 4.08 15.36 -16.29
N LEU A 91 5.11 14.89 -15.58
CA LEU A 91 5.16 14.91 -14.11
C LEU A 91 5.28 16.32 -13.54
N GLU A 92 6.01 17.23 -14.21
CA GLU A 92 6.14 18.63 -13.81
C GLU A 92 4.84 19.45 -14.01
N ALA A 93 3.92 18.97 -14.86
CA ALA A 93 2.66 19.65 -15.19
C ALA A 93 1.42 19.10 -14.44
N ALA A 94 1.55 18.01 -13.68
CA ALA A 94 0.45 17.31 -13.00
C ALA A 94 0.05 17.94 -11.65
#